data_AF-A0A844XCH6-F1
#
_entry.id   AF-A0A844XCH6-F1
#
_cell.length_a   1.000
_cell.length_b   1.000
_cell.length_c   1.000
_cell.angle_alpha   90.00
_cell.angle_beta   90.00
_cell.angle_gamma   90.00
#
_symmetry.space_group_name_H-M   'P 1'
#
loop_
_entity.id
_entity.type
_entity.pdbx_description
1 polymer ?
#
loop_
_entity_poly.entity_id
_entity_poly.type
_entity_poly.pdbx_seq_one_letter_code
_entity_poly.pdbx_strand_id
1 'polypeptide(L)'
;MLGSFLSRGTFIDVTRKKKWPTPPADDRKLAILMVLFALLMAGRVYLAENPQNNPWAPLDLRDERGWATPTKLSGLRGSIEDCRAVLDRSEVAFTPLPATGDGECRRDDRLTLGTMPFAPRFPQFTCPVAAGMVLWLEKDLQPLSEEILGGKVARIQQYGTYSCRRMYNDANAPWSEHATGNAIDIAGFILEDGRTISVLRDWGEDDEEARFLKAARDAACGNFGTVLSPEYNAAHADHFHLDQGRNPAMGACR
;
A
#
# COMPACT_ATOMS: atom_id res chain seq x y z
N MET A 1 88.77 -37.90 30.83
CA MET A 1 87.89 -37.13 29.92
C MET A 1 86.76 -38.03 29.48
N LEU A 2 85.51 -37.67 29.77
CA LEU A 2 84.30 -37.85 28.93
C LEU A 2 83.08 -37.66 29.85
N GLY A 3 82.40 -36.53 29.65
CA GLY A 3 81.24 -36.14 30.43
C GLY A 3 79.95 -36.82 29.96
N SER A 4 78.93 -36.75 30.81
CA SER A 4 77.54 -37.00 30.43
C SER A 4 76.67 -36.12 31.32
N PHE A 5 76.36 -34.93 30.83
CA PHE A 5 75.27 -34.11 31.35
C PHE A 5 73.98 -34.60 30.71
N LEU A 6 73.13 -35.24 31.51
CA LEU A 6 71.77 -35.66 31.13
C LEU A 6 70.88 -34.42 30.98
N SER A 7 70.45 -34.14 29.76
CA SER A 7 69.41 -33.15 29.46
C SER A 7 68.03 -33.72 29.80
N ARG A 8 67.38 -33.19 30.84
CA ARG A 8 65.95 -33.45 31.12
C ARG A 8 65.11 -32.60 30.17
N GLY A 9 64.69 -33.17 29.06
CA GLY A 9 63.68 -32.57 28.18
C GLY A 9 62.29 -32.65 28.82
N THR A 10 61.72 -31.52 29.22
CA THR A 10 60.32 -31.38 29.59
C THR A 10 59.45 -31.46 28.33
N PHE A 11 58.70 -32.54 28.16
CA PHE A 11 57.69 -32.65 27.11
C PHE A 11 56.47 -31.78 27.48
N ILE A 12 56.14 -30.81 26.62
CA ILE A 12 54.91 -30.03 26.71
C ILE A 12 53.77 -30.90 26.19
N ASP A 13 52.77 -31.16 27.04
CA ASP A 13 51.55 -31.87 26.66
C ASP A 13 50.65 -30.95 25.82
N VAL A 14 50.76 -31.12 24.50
CA VAL A 14 50.03 -30.34 23.49
C VAL A 14 48.54 -30.72 23.42
N THR A 15 48.08 -31.72 24.18
CA THR A 15 46.68 -32.17 24.17
C THR A 15 45.80 -31.45 25.20
N ARG A 16 46.39 -30.65 26.11
CA ARG A 16 45.64 -29.87 27.11
C ARG A 16 44.84 -28.74 26.43
N LYS A 17 43.52 -28.91 26.29
CA LYS A 17 42.64 -27.80 25.89
C LYS A 17 42.73 -26.67 26.92
N LYS A 18 43.21 -25.51 26.48
CA LYS A 18 43.29 -24.28 27.28
C LYS A 18 41.87 -23.87 27.72
N LYS A 19 41.56 -23.97 29.01
CA LYS A 19 40.30 -23.47 29.57
C LYS A 19 40.38 -21.93 29.60
N TRP A 20 39.62 -21.29 28.72
CA TRP A 20 39.50 -19.84 28.72
C TRP A 20 38.71 -19.38 29.94
N PRO A 21 39.15 -18.33 30.66
CA PRO A 21 38.38 -17.78 31.76
C PRO A 21 37.02 -17.29 31.25
N THR A 22 35.95 -17.58 31.98
CA THR A 22 34.63 -17.01 31.70
C THR A 22 34.67 -15.52 32.02
N PRO A 23 34.30 -14.63 31.08
CA PRO A 23 34.29 -13.20 31.35
C PRO A 23 33.36 -12.88 32.52
N PRO A 24 33.68 -11.86 33.34
CA PRO A 24 32.79 -11.36 34.39
C PRO A 24 31.39 -11.08 33.84
N ALA A 25 30.36 -11.23 34.67
CA ALA A 25 28.98 -11.03 34.24
C ALA A 25 28.74 -9.63 33.66
N ASP A 26 29.51 -8.62 34.09
CA ASP A 26 29.38 -7.23 33.65
C ASP A 26 29.96 -6.99 32.25
N ASP A 27 31.03 -7.68 31.87
CA ASP A 27 31.57 -7.65 30.50
C ASP A 27 30.57 -8.25 29.51
N ARG A 28 29.88 -9.33 29.91
CA ARG A 28 28.81 -9.92 29.10
C ARG A 28 27.63 -8.96 28.94
N LYS A 29 27.24 -8.24 30.00
CA LYS A 29 26.19 -7.21 29.91
C LYS A 29 26.61 -6.07 28.99
N LEU A 30 27.84 -5.58 29.09
CA LEU A 30 28.37 -4.52 28.23
C LEU A 30 28.39 -4.96 26.76
N ALA A 31 28.86 -6.18 26.48
CA ALA A 31 28.82 -6.75 25.12
C ALA A 31 27.39 -6.82 24.57
N ILE A 32 26.43 -7.29 25.38
CA ILE A 32 25.00 -7.30 25.00
C ILE A 32 24.50 -5.88 24.71
N LEU A 33 24.79 -4.91 25.57
CA LEU A 33 24.39 -3.51 25.36
C LEU A 33 24.98 -2.92 24.08
N MET A 34 26.26 -3.17 23.79
CA MET A 34 26.90 -2.73 22.55
C MET A 34 26.25 -3.37 21.32
N VAL A 35 25.94 -4.66 21.36
CA VAL A 35 25.23 -5.35 20.27
C VAL A 35 23.83 -4.77 20.08
N LEU A 36 23.07 -4.55 21.16
CA LEU A 36 21.75 -3.92 21.08
C LEU A 36 21.82 -2.49 20.52
N PHE A 37 22.81 -1.71 20.94
CA PHE A 37 23.03 -0.37 20.40
C PHE A 37 23.39 -0.39 18.92
N ALA A 38 24.28 -1.30 18.50
CA ALA A 38 24.62 -1.47 17.09
C ALA A 38 23.39 -1.86 16.25
N LEU A 39 22.56 -2.79 16.74
CA LEU A 39 21.31 -3.17 16.08
C LEU A 39 20.31 -2.00 16.01
N LEU A 40 20.18 -1.21 17.08
CA LEU A 40 19.34 -0.01 17.10
C LEU A 40 19.81 1.01 16.05
N MET A 41 21.10 1.27 15.99
CA MET A 41 21.69 2.20 15.02
C MET A 41 21.53 1.69 13.58
N ALA A 42 21.80 0.41 13.34
CA ALA A 42 21.59 -0.20 12.03
C ALA A 42 20.12 -0.13 11.61
N GLY A 43 19.19 -0.43 12.52
CA GLY A 43 17.76 -0.28 12.28
C GLY A 43 17.34 1.16 11.98
N ARG A 44 17.91 2.15 12.69
CA ARG A 44 17.64 3.56 12.43
C ARG A 44 18.14 4.00 11.06
N VAL A 45 19.35 3.60 10.67
CA VAL A 45 19.92 3.89 9.34
C VAL A 45 19.05 3.26 8.26
N TYR A 46 18.70 1.98 8.42
CA TYR A 46 17.81 1.29 7.49
C TYR A 46 16.46 2.02 7.31
N LEU A 47 15.81 2.47 8.39
CA LEU A 47 14.54 3.21 8.31
C LEU A 47 14.69 4.62 7.73
N ALA A 48 15.86 5.23 7.82
CA ALA A 48 16.14 6.52 7.17
C ALA A 48 16.33 6.36 5.65
N GLU A 49 16.96 5.26 5.23
CA GLU A 49 17.16 4.91 3.83
C GLU A 49 15.92 4.26 3.17
N ASN A 50 14.99 3.75 3.97
CA ASN A 50 13.76 3.08 3.52
C ASN A 50 12.51 3.75 4.12
N PRO A 51 12.17 4.98 3.70
CA PRO A 51 11.03 5.73 4.24
C PRO A 51 9.67 5.04 4.05
N GLN A 52 9.53 4.17 3.04
CA GLN A 52 8.35 3.31 2.82
C GLN A 52 8.10 2.30 3.94
N ASN A 53 9.16 1.97 4.68
CA ASN A 53 9.15 1.08 5.84
C ASN A 53 9.16 1.86 7.16
N ASN A 54 9.19 3.19 7.14
CA ASN A 54 9.21 4.01 8.34
C ASN A 54 7.83 4.62 8.61
N PRO A 55 7.13 4.22 9.70
CA PRO A 55 5.77 4.71 9.98
C PRO A 55 5.73 6.20 10.34
N TRP A 56 6.86 6.81 10.70
CA TRP A 56 6.96 8.23 11.01
C TRP A 56 7.54 9.08 9.87
N ALA A 57 8.04 8.46 8.81
CA ALA A 57 8.47 9.19 7.63
C ALA A 57 7.23 9.71 6.87
N PRO A 58 7.28 10.90 6.26
CA PRO A 58 6.22 11.36 5.36
C PRO A 58 5.94 10.33 4.27
N LEU A 59 4.68 10.20 3.84
CA LEU A 59 4.32 9.35 2.71
C LEU A 59 4.73 10.04 1.40
N ASP A 60 5.44 9.35 0.52
CA ASP A 60 5.63 9.75 -0.87
C ASP A 60 5.10 8.60 -1.74
N LEU A 61 4.16 8.91 -2.64
CA LEU A 61 3.51 7.89 -3.47
C LEU A 61 4.45 7.34 -4.57
N ARG A 62 5.60 7.99 -4.77
CA ARG A 62 6.64 7.54 -5.71
C ARG A 62 7.52 6.44 -5.11
N ASP A 63 7.60 6.37 -3.78
CA ASP A 63 8.37 5.33 -3.08
C ASP A 63 7.86 3.92 -3.43
N GLU A 64 8.71 2.91 -3.29
CA GLU A 64 8.30 1.51 -3.36
C GLU A 64 7.30 1.15 -2.27
N ARG A 65 6.48 0.10 -2.50
CA ARG A 65 5.55 -0.37 -1.48
C ARG A 65 6.31 -1.01 -0.31
N GLY A 66 6.24 -0.37 0.85
CA GLY A 66 6.79 -0.88 2.11
C GLY A 66 5.72 -1.33 3.09
N TRP A 67 6.14 -2.02 4.16
CA TRP A 67 5.19 -2.54 5.16
C TRP A 67 4.45 -1.45 5.94
N ALA A 68 5.01 -0.23 6.01
CA ALA A 68 4.34 0.91 6.66
C ALA A 68 3.39 1.66 5.70
N THR A 69 3.45 1.38 4.40
CA THR A 69 2.68 2.13 3.37
C THR A 69 1.17 2.07 3.59
N PRO A 70 0.53 0.90 3.87
CA PRO A 70 -0.91 0.85 4.09
C PRO A 70 -1.37 1.70 5.28
N THR A 71 -0.61 1.71 6.37
CA THR A 71 -0.90 2.52 7.56
C THR A 71 -0.75 4.01 7.27
N LYS A 72 0.31 4.40 6.57
CA LYS A 72 0.54 5.79 6.14
C LYS A 72 -0.60 6.29 5.24
N LEU A 73 -1.04 5.46 4.29
CA LEU A 73 -2.15 5.76 3.39
C LEU A 73 -3.49 5.86 4.15
N SER A 74 -3.77 4.95 5.08
CA SER A 74 -4.96 5.02 5.93
C SER A 74 -5.00 6.30 6.79
N GLY A 75 -3.82 6.84 7.16
CA GLY A 75 -3.70 8.07 7.94
C GLY A 75 -4.17 9.33 7.20
N LEU A 76 -4.22 9.30 5.86
CA LEU A 76 -4.61 10.46 5.05
C LEU A 76 -6.05 10.93 5.27
N ARG A 77 -6.89 10.09 5.84
CA ARG A 77 -8.31 10.37 6.11
C ARG A 77 -8.53 11.39 7.23
N GLY A 78 -7.51 11.63 8.06
CA GLY A 78 -7.61 12.52 9.20
C GLY A 78 -7.56 14.01 8.86
N SER A 79 -7.01 14.38 7.70
CA SER A 79 -6.73 15.77 7.36
C SER A 79 -6.63 15.97 5.85
N ILE A 80 -7.48 16.86 5.30
CA ILE A 80 -7.47 17.22 3.88
C ILE A 80 -6.14 17.89 3.50
N GLU A 81 -5.63 18.75 4.36
CA GLU A 81 -4.38 19.48 4.13
C GLU A 81 -3.18 18.54 4.09
N ASP A 82 -3.06 17.64 5.07
CA ASP A 82 -1.95 16.69 5.12
C ASP A 82 -2.00 15.71 3.92
N CYS A 83 -3.20 15.29 3.52
CA CYS A 83 -3.36 14.47 2.33
C CYS A 83 -2.92 15.21 1.07
N ARG A 84 -3.31 16.47 0.88
CA ARG A 84 -2.90 17.26 -0.29
C ARG A 84 -1.40 17.51 -0.31
N ALA A 85 -0.79 17.74 0.86
CA ALA A 85 0.65 17.85 0.99
C ALA A 85 1.39 16.56 0.58
N VAL A 86 0.74 15.38 0.71
CA VAL A 86 1.27 14.11 0.17
C VAL A 86 1.20 14.10 -1.35
N LEU A 87 0.08 14.50 -1.95
CA LEU A 87 -0.03 14.58 -3.42
C LEU A 87 1.00 15.55 -4.00
N ASP A 88 1.16 16.74 -3.40
CA ASP A 88 2.14 17.75 -3.83
C ASP A 88 3.58 17.22 -3.74
N ARG A 89 3.97 16.64 -2.60
CA ARG A 89 5.31 16.05 -2.41
C ARG A 89 5.58 14.91 -3.38
N SER A 90 4.55 14.14 -3.71
CA SER A 90 4.65 13.01 -4.63
C SER A 90 4.57 13.44 -6.10
N GLU A 91 4.55 14.76 -6.38
CA GLU A 91 4.47 15.35 -7.72
C GLU A 91 3.23 14.88 -8.51
N VAL A 92 2.15 14.55 -7.80
CA VAL A 92 0.88 14.18 -8.43
C VAL A 92 0.21 15.44 -8.93
N ALA A 93 -0.13 15.48 -10.23
CA ALA A 93 -0.90 16.57 -10.78
C ALA A 93 -2.37 16.47 -10.33
N PHE A 94 -2.82 17.40 -9.49
CA PHE A 94 -4.22 17.49 -9.07
C PHE A 94 -4.75 18.93 -9.09
N THR A 95 -6.07 19.07 -9.09
CA THR A 95 -6.75 20.36 -9.00
C THR A 95 -7.77 20.31 -7.87
N PRO A 96 -7.56 21.07 -6.77
CA PRO A 96 -8.57 21.24 -5.73
C PRO A 96 -9.82 21.91 -6.28
N LEU A 97 -10.99 21.49 -5.79
CA LEU A 97 -12.27 22.10 -6.12
C LEU A 97 -12.90 22.69 -4.85
N PRO A 98 -13.71 23.76 -4.96
CA PRO A 98 -14.47 24.28 -3.83
C PRO A 98 -15.40 23.23 -3.22
N ALA A 99 -15.69 23.33 -1.93
CA ALA A 99 -16.71 22.51 -1.30
C ALA A 99 -18.09 22.72 -1.96
N THR A 100 -18.93 21.70 -1.96
CA THR A 100 -20.30 21.77 -2.50
C THR A 100 -21.24 20.85 -1.74
N GLY A 101 -22.55 21.09 -1.89
CA GLY A 101 -23.59 20.30 -1.23
C GLY A 101 -23.77 20.67 0.24
N ASP A 102 -24.76 20.04 0.86
CA ASP A 102 -25.24 20.37 2.20
C ASP A 102 -25.48 19.09 3.02
N GLY A 103 -25.49 19.25 4.35
CA GLY A 103 -25.72 18.16 5.30
C GLY A 103 -24.83 16.94 5.03
N GLU A 104 -25.44 15.76 5.01
CA GLU A 104 -24.72 14.48 4.93
C GLU A 104 -24.16 14.18 3.54
N CYS A 105 -24.51 15.00 2.56
CA CYS A 105 -23.98 14.97 1.21
C CYS A 105 -23.06 16.16 0.92
N ARG A 106 -22.64 16.87 1.96
CA ARG A 106 -21.62 17.91 1.85
C ARG A 106 -20.28 17.28 1.52
N ARG A 107 -19.59 17.89 0.56
CA ARG A 107 -18.32 17.42 0.02
C ARG A 107 -17.25 18.48 0.23
N ASP A 108 -16.67 18.50 1.42
CA ASP A 108 -15.61 19.45 1.77
C ASP A 108 -14.29 19.14 1.05
N ASP A 109 -13.96 17.84 0.90
CA ASP A 109 -12.79 17.43 0.13
C ASP A 109 -13.16 17.02 -1.29
N ARG A 110 -12.70 17.82 -2.25
CA ARG A 110 -12.92 17.57 -3.67
C ARG A 110 -11.68 17.95 -4.45
N LEU A 111 -11.26 17.05 -5.31
CA LEU A 111 -10.23 17.32 -6.30
C LEU A 111 -10.39 16.42 -7.54
N THR A 112 -9.68 16.76 -8.60
CA THR A 112 -9.50 15.93 -9.80
C THR A 112 -8.03 15.62 -10.01
N LEU A 113 -7.69 14.44 -10.53
CA LEU A 113 -6.34 14.10 -10.97
C LEU A 113 -6.15 14.48 -12.45
N GLY A 114 -5.03 15.13 -12.76
CA GLY A 114 -4.74 15.67 -14.10
C GLY A 114 -4.19 14.65 -15.09
N THR A 115 -3.38 13.70 -14.62
CA THR A 115 -2.66 12.72 -15.45
C THR A 115 -3.33 11.34 -15.49
N MET A 116 -4.26 11.06 -14.58
CA MET A 116 -4.90 9.75 -14.51
C MET A 116 -5.81 9.47 -15.71
N PRO A 117 -5.73 8.29 -16.34
CA PRO A 117 -6.39 8.02 -17.61
C PRO A 117 -7.86 7.58 -17.45
N PHE A 118 -8.66 8.31 -16.68
CA PHE A 118 -10.06 7.96 -16.46
C PHE A 118 -10.94 8.16 -17.69
N ALA A 119 -11.93 7.29 -17.83
CA ALA A 119 -13.02 7.37 -18.80
C ALA A 119 -14.37 7.09 -18.10
N PRO A 120 -15.27 8.08 -17.96
CA PRO A 120 -15.13 9.51 -18.29
C PRO A 120 -13.98 10.21 -17.56
N ARG A 121 -13.46 11.30 -18.14
CA ARG A 121 -12.34 12.08 -17.57
C ARG A 121 -12.77 12.89 -16.34
N PHE A 122 -11.78 13.19 -15.50
CA PHE A 122 -11.90 14.08 -14.33
C PHE A 122 -13.01 13.73 -13.32
N PRO A 123 -13.09 12.47 -12.85
CA PRO A 123 -13.88 12.16 -11.67
C PRO A 123 -13.44 13.02 -10.47
N GLN A 124 -14.39 13.36 -9.60
CA GLN A 124 -14.16 14.24 -8.47
C GLN A 124 -14.29 13.45 -7.18
N PHE A 125 -13.20 13.25 -6.46
CA PHE A 125 -13.18 12.44 -5.25
C PHE A 125 -12.44 13.15 -4.12
N THR A 126 -12.48 12.56 -2.93
CA THR A 126 -11.65 12.98 -1.81
C THR A 126 -10.17 12.68 -2.10
N CYS A 127 -9.28 13.42 -1.45
CA CYS A 127 -7.84 13.23 -1.55
C CYS A 127 -7.37 11.82 -1.15
N PRO A 128 -7.90 11.18 -0.09
CA PRO A 128 -7.52 9.80 0.24
C PRO A 128 -7.86 8.80 -0.88
N VAL A 129 -9.01 8.97 -1.55
CA VAL A 129 -9.35 8.14 -2.74
C VAL A 129 -8.37 8.43 -3.87
N ALA A 130 -8.02 9.70 -4.10
CA ALA A 130 -7.03 10.09 -5.10
C ALA A 130 -5.67 9.41 -4.89
N ALA A 131 -5.14 9.48 -3.66
CA ALA A 131 -3.86 8.88 -3.31
C ALA A 131 -3.90 7.35 -3.48
N GLY A 132 -5.00 6.70 -3.07
CA GLY A 132 -5.22 5.28 -3.28
C GLY A 132 -5.24 4.90 -4.77
N MET A 133 -5.90 5.70 -5.60
CA MET A 133 -5.95 5.49 -7.05
C MET A 133 -4.58 5.63 -7.72
N VAL A 134 -3.76 6.62 -7.31
CA VAL A 134 -2.40 6.79 -7.84
C VAL A 134 -1.53 5.57 -7.50
N LEU A 135 -1.52 5.15 -6.23
CA LEU A 135 -0.77 3.95 -5.84
C LEU A 135 -1.26 2.71 -6.57
N TRP A 136 -2.59 2.51 -6.63
CA TRP A 136 -3.16 1.36 -7.29
C TRP A 136 -2.83 1.30 -8.78
N LEU A 137 -2.86 2.43 -9.50
CA LEU A 137 -2.46 2.44 -10.89
C LEU A 137 -0.96 2.14 -11.05
N GLU A 138 -0.10 2.94 -10.41
CA GLU A 138 1.34 2.96 -10.69
C GLU A 138 2.07 1.76 -10.09
N LYS A 139 1.67 1.31 -8.89
CA LYS A 139 2.37 0.26 -8.15
C LYS A 139 1.76 -1.12 -8.33
N ASP A 140 0.51 -1.20 -8.78
CA ASP A 140 -0.21 -2.47 -8.86
C ASP A 140 -0.74 -2.76 -10.27
N LEU A 141 -1.63 -1.93 -10.82
CA LEU A 141 -2.29 -2.20 -12.10
C LEU A 141 -1.33 -2.25 -13.29
N GLN A 142 -0.40 -1.30 -13.40
CA GLN A 142 0.53 -1.29 -14.53
C GLN A 142 1.45 -2.53 -14.52
N PRO A 143 2.14 -2.88 -13.41
CA PRO A 143 2.90 -4.12 -13.34
C PRO A 143 2.05 -5.37 -13.63
N LEU A 144 0.86 -5.47 -13.03
CA LEU A 144 -0.02 -6.63 -13.23
C LEU A 144 -0.49 -6.75 -14.69
N SER A 145 -0.84 -5.63 -15.32
CA SER A 145 -1.28 -5.62 -16.71
C SER A 145 -0.15 -6.02 -17.66
N GLU A 146 1.06 -5.54 -17.43
CA GLU A 146 2.24 -5.95 -18.22
C GLU A 146 2.55 -7.44 -18.02
N GLU A 147 2.51 -7.94 -16.78
CA GLU A 147 2.84 -9.33 -16.47
C GLU A 147 1.78 -10.31 -17.00
N ILE A 148 0.50 -9.99 -16.81
CA ILE A 148 -0.61 -10.92 -17.06
C ILE A 148 -1.13 -10.80 -18.50
N LEU A 149 -1.24 -9.57 -19.02
CA LEU A 149 -1.86 -9.27 -20.32
C LEU A 149 -0.83 -8.84 -21.37
N GLY A 150 0.43 -8.62 -21.00
CA GLY A 150 1.49 -8.22 -21.94
C GLY A 150 1.40 -6.77 -22.44
N GLY A 151 0.64 -5.90 -21.77
CA GLY A 151 0.48 -4.50 -22.17
C GLY A 151 0.03 -3.59 -21.03
N LYS A 152 0.21 -2.28 -21.19
CA LYS A 152 -0.17 -1.29 -20.17
C LYS A 152 -1.64 -0.93 -20.21
N VAL A 153 -2.18 -0.52 -19.06
CA VAL A 153 -3.49 0.12 -18.97
C VAL A 153 -3.39 1.54 -19.55
N ALA A 154 -4.13 1.78 -20.64
CA ALA A 154 -4.24 3.08 -21.29
C ALA A 154 -5.44 3.90 -20.78
N ARG A 155 -6.51 3.25 -20.31
CA ARG A 155 -7.67 3.91 -19.68
C ARG A 155 -8.30 3.09 -18.56
N ILE A 156 -8.83 3.78 -17.57
CA ILE A 156 -9.64 3.22 -16.48
C ILE A 156 -11.09 3.63 -16.69
N GLN A 157 -11.98 2.68 -16.94
CA GLN A 157 -13.42 2.92 -17.10
C GLN A 157 -14.08 3.02 -15.74
N GLN A 158 -14.86 4.07 -15.49
CA GLN A 158 -15.48 4.35 -14.19
C GLN A 158 -16.91 4.85 -14.31
N TYR A 159 -17.76 4.54 -13.34
CA TYR A 159 -19.18 4.94 -13.32
C TYR A 159 -19.46 6.21 -12.54
N GLY A 160 -18.54 6.61 -11.66
CA GLY A 160 -18.62 7.87 -10.95
C GLY A 160 -18.06 7.78 -9.55
N THR A 161 -18.10 8.92 -8.88
CA THR A 161 -17.65 9.08 -7.49
C THR A 161 -18.75 9.57 -6.57
N TYR A 162 -19.79 10.22 -7.10
CA TYR A 162 -20.79 10.92 -6.29
C TYR A 162 -22.21 10.42 -6.54
N SER A 163 -22.88 10.05 -5.44
CA SER A 163 -24.30 9.71 -5.38
C SER A 163 -24.79 9.98 -3.96
N CYS A 164 -25.53 11.07 -3.77
CA CYS A 164 -26.10 11.44 -2.46
C CYS A 164 -27.24 10.50 -2.07
N ARG A 165 -26.90 9.40 -1.40
CA ARG A 165 -27.86 8.38 -0.95
C ARG A 165 -27.33 7.58 0.23
N ARG A 166 -28.27 6.93 0.93
CA ARG A 166 -27.95 5.87 1.89
C ARG A 166 -27.60 4.57 1.16
N MET A 167 -26.86 3.72 1.86
CA MET A 167 -26.52 2.40 1.35
C MET A 167 -27.80 1.61 1.01
N TYR A 168 -27.75 0.82 -0.06
CA TYR A 168 -28.88 0.01 -0.54
C TYR A 168 -30.20 0.76 -0.80
N ASN A 169 -30.17 2.10 -0.86
CA ASN A 169 -31.37 2.95 -0.86
C ASN A 169 -32.31 2.70 0.33
N ASP A 170 -31.78 2.19 1.45
CA ASP A 170 -32.52 1.96 2.68
C ASP A 170 -32.43 3.22 3.56
N ALA A 171 -33.59 3.76 3.95
CA ALA A 171 -33.69 4.95 4.78
C ALA A 171 -33.03 4.78 6.17
N ASN A 172 -32.88 3.53 6.65
CA ASN A 172 -32.29 3.21 7.94
C ASN A 172 -30.80 2.83 7.84
N ALA A 173 -30.27 2.64 6.64
CA ALA A 173 -28.87 2.27 6.45
C ALA A 173 -27.93 3.48 6.61
N PRO A 174 -26.64 3.29 6.93
CA PRO A 174 -25.65 4.35 6.90
C PRO A 174 -25.58 5.08 5.55
N TRP A 175 -25.05 6.30 5.55
CA TRP A 175 -24.75 7.01 4.31
C TRP A 175 -23.66 6.29 3.52
N SER A 176 -23.81 6.28 2.19
CA SER A 176 -22.79 5.71 1.31
C SER A 176 -21.57 6.62 1.26
N GLU A 177 -20.38 6.06 1.09
CA GLU A 177 -19.15 6.81 0.82
C GLU A 177 -19.23 7.64 -0.48
N HIS A 178 -20.09 7.24 -1.43
CA HIS A 178 -20.42 8.07 -2.59
C HIS A 178 -21.16 9.37 -2.22
N ALA A 179 -21.82 9.46 -1.06
CA ALA A 179 -22.54 10.67 -0.67
C ALA A 179 -21.60 11.85 -0.43
N THR A 180 -20.33 11.59 -0.09
CA THR A 180 -19.29 12.61 0.12
C THR A 180 -18.23 12.61 -0.98
N GLY A 181 -18.33 11.71 -1.96
CA GLY A 181 -17.30 11.51 -2.99
C GLY A 181 -16.08 10.75 -2.49
N ASN A 182 -16.21 10.02 -1.37
CA ASN A 182 -15.17 9.20 -0.76
C ASN A 182 -15.14 7.76 -1.31
N ALA A 183 -15.68 7.58 -2.52
CA ALA A 183 -15.68 6.32 -3.25
C ALA A 183 -15.58 6.55 -4.76
N ILE A 184 -15.19 5.51 -5.49
CA ILE A 184 -15.21 5.43 -6.96
C ILE A 184 -15.59 4.02 -7.40
N ASP A 185 -16.40 3.93 -8.46
CA ASP A 185 -16.79 2.65 -9.08
C ASP A 185 -16.04 2.45 -10.41
N ILE A 186 -15.28 1.36 -10.51
CA ILE A 186 -14.42 1.02 -11.67
C ILE A 186 -15.04 -0.13 -12.46
N ALA A 187 -15.41 0.14 -13.71
CA ALA A 187 -16.10 -0.82 -14.58
C ALA A 187 -15.15 -1.72 -15.40
N GLY A 188 -13.90 -1.30 -15.56
CA GLY A 188 -12.94 -2.01 -16.41
C GLY A 188 -11.76 -1.16 -16.87
N PHE A 189 -11.01 -1.70 -17.82
CA PHE A 189 -9.75 -1.15 -18.30
C PHE A 189 -9.67 -1.24 -19.82
N ILE A 190 -8.96 -0.30 -20.44
CA ILE A 190 -8.60 -0.36 -21.87
C ILE A 190 -7.09 -0.36 -21.95
N LEU A 191 -6.51 -1.32 -22.66
CA LEU A 191 -5.06 -1.44 -22.84
C LEU A 191 -4.55 -0.54 -23.98
N GLU A 192 -3.24 -0.36 -24.07
CA GLU A 192 -2.60 0.40 -25.15
C GLU A 192 -2.86 -0.20 -26.55
N ASP A 193 -3.06 -1.52 -26.65
CA ASP A 193 -3.41 -2.22 -27.89
C ASP A 193 -4.90 -2.12 -28.27
N GLY A 194 -5.72 -1.49 -27.43
CA GLY A 194 -7.16 -1.29 -27.64
C GLY A 194 -8.05 -2.40 -27.07
N ARG A 195 -7.51 -3.48 -26.50
CA ARG A 195 -8.31 -4.49 -25.78
C ARG A 195 -9.05 -3.84 -24.62
N THR A 196 -10.31 -4.23 -24.45
CA THR A 196 -11.18 -3.74 -23.37
C THR A 196 -11.47 -4.88 -22.42
N ILE A 197 -11.03 -4.73 -21.17
CA ILE A 197 -11.25 -5.67 -20.08
C ILE A 197 -12.38 -5.12 -19.20
N SER A 198 -13.54 -5.76 -19.22
CA SER A 198 -14.76 -5.36 -18.52
C SER A 198 -15.00 -6.25 -17.32
N VAL A 199 -15.21 -5.66 -16.15
CA VAL A 199 -15.56 -6.42 -14.92
C VAL A 199 -16.79 -7.29 -15.17
N LEU A 200 -17.85 -6.74 -15.77
CA LEU A 200 -19.08 -7.50 -16.05
C LEU A 200 -18.89 -8.74 -16.94
N ARG A 201 -18.05 -8.64 -17.98
CA ARG A 201 -17.94 -9.69 -19.01
C ARG A 201 -16.85 -10.70 -18.70
N ASP A 202 -15.75 -10.23 -18.13
CA ASP A 202 -14.51 -11.00 -18.11
C ASP A 202 -14.17 -11.51 -16.69
N TRP A 203 -14.96 -11.18 -15.66
CA TRP A 203 -14.68 -11.60 -14.27
C TRP A 203 -14.81 -13.12 -14.03
N GLY A 204 -15.84 -13.74 -14.62
CA GLY A 204 -16.23 -15.12 -14.35
C GLY A 204 -15.52 -16.18 -15.19
N GLU A 205 -14.63 -15.75 -16.09
CA GLU A 205 -13.96 -16.61 -17.05
C GLU A 205 -12.70 -17.28 -16.44
N ASP A 206 -12.07 -18.18 -17.22
CA ASP A 206 -10.82 -18.88 -16.88
C ASP A 206 -9.70 -18.50 -17.86
N ASP A 207 -9.52 -17.19 -18.06
CA ASP A 207 -8.56 -16.59 -18.99
C ASP A 207 -7.65 -15.54 -18.32
N GLU A 208 -6.80 -14.89 -19.12
CA GLU A 208 -5.84 -13.90 -18.62
C GLU A 208 -6.53 -12.64 -18.11
N GLU A 209 -7.64 -12.24 -18.74
CA GLU A 209 -8.48 -11.12 -18.35
C GLU A 209 -9.11 -11.33 -16.96
N ALA A 210 -9.72 -12.49 -16.72
CA ALA A 210 -10.27 -12.84 -15.42
C ALA A 210 -9.19 -12.87 -14.33
N ARG A 211 -8.01 -13.43 -14.66
CA ARG A 211 -6.85 -13.47 -13.76
C ARG A 211 -6.36 -12.06 -13.42
N PHE A 212 -6.27 -11.18 -14.41
CA PHE A 212 -5.90 -9.77 -14.21
C PHE A 212 -6.91 -9.06 -13.33
N LEU A 213 -8.22 -9.22 -13.57
CA LEU A 213 -9.27 -8.57 -12.77
C LEU A 213 -9.24 -9.02 -11.30
N LYS A 214 -9.03 -10.31 -11.03
CA LYS A 214 -8.89 -10.84 -9.67
C LYS A 214 -7.65 -10.27 -8.99
N ALA A 215 -6.50 -10.24 -9.68
CA ALA A 215 -5.27 -9.65 -9.16
C ALA A 215 -5.40 -8.13 -8.92
N ALA A 216 -6.07 -7.41 -9.82
CA ALA A 216 -6.36 -5.99 -9.68
C ALA A 216 -7.24 -5.69 -8.45
N ARG A 217 -8.28 -6.50 -8.22
CA ARG A 217 -9.14 -6.44 -7.02
C ARG A 217 -8.33 -6.69 -5.75
N ASP A 218 -7.54 -7.77 -5.72
CA ASP A 218 -6.73 -8.13 -4.55
C ASP A 218 -5.72 -7.03 -4.19
N ALA A 219 -5.07 -6.44 -5.20
CA ALA A 219 -4.15 -5.34 -4.99
C ALA A 219 -4.85 -4.05 -4.52
N ALA A 220 -6.07 -3.79 -5.00
CA ALA A 220 -6.88 -2.66 -4.53
C ALA A 220 -7.12 -2.72 -3.01
N CYS A 221 -7.24 -3.92 -2.42
CA CYS A 221 -7.42 -4.08 -0.97
C CYS A 221 -6.25 -3.55 -0.13
N GLY A 222 -5.06 -3.40 -0.73
CA GLY A 222 -3.90 -2.75 -0.10
C GLY A 222 -3.92 -1.22 -0.15
N ASN A 223 -4.87 -0.62 -0.88
CA ASN A 223 -4.96 0.82 -1.15
C ASN A 223 -6.23 1.47 -0.61
N PHE A 224 -7.31 0.69 -0.54
CA PHE A 224 -8.64 1.17 -0.17
C PHE A 224 -9.09 0.59 1.15
N GLY A 225 -9.95 1.36 1.84
CA GLY A 225 -10.60 0.92 3.05
C GLY A 225 -11.60 -0.19 2.79
N THR A 226 -12.35 -0.12 1.69
CA THR A 226 -13.27 -1.16 1.27
C THR A 226 -13.21 -1.34 -0.24
N VAL A 227 -13.18 -2.60 -0.65
CA VAL A 227 -13.16 -3.08 -2.02
C VAL A 227 -14.26 -4.12 -2.14
N LEU A 228 -15.26 -3.82 -2.97
CA LEU A 228 -16.35 -4.73 -3.29
C LEU A 228 -16.32 -5.04 -4.77
N SER A 229 -16.38 -6.32 -5.11
CA SER A 229 -16.34 -6.84 -6.47
C SER A 229 -17.57 -7.71 -6.77
N PRO A 230 -17.66 -8.36 -7.94
CA PRO A 230 -18.77 -9.28 -8.25
C PRO A 230 -18.94 -10.42 -7.24
N GLU A 231 -17.88 -10.79 -6.49
CA GLU A 231 -17.93 -11.78 -5.40
C GLU A 231 -18.66 -11.27 -4.14
N TYR A 232 -18.87 -9.95 -3.99
CA TYR A 232 -19.56 -9.40 -2.82
C TYR A 232 -21.08 -9.60 -2.90
N ASN A 233 -21.72 -9.13 -3.98
CA ASN A 233 -23.13 -9.32 -4.27
C ASN A 233 -23.49 -8.89 -5.71
N ALA A 234 -24.73 -9.16 -6.12
CA ALA A 234 -25.24 -8.83 -7.46
C ALA A 234 -25.20 -7.34 -7.82
N ALA A 235 -25.21 -6.43 -6.83
CA ALA A 235 -25.13 -4.98 -7.11
C ALA A 235 -23.73 -4.54 -7.56
N HIS A 236 -22.71 -5.37 -7.37
CA HIS A 236 -21.33 -5.12 -7.78
C HIS A 236 -20.88 -6.07 -8.89
N ALA A 237 -21.82 -6.66 -9.63
CA ALA A 237 -21.52 -7.61 -10.69
C ALA A 237 -20.75 -7.00 -11.88
N ASP A 238 -20.82 -5.68 -12.05
CA ASP A 238 -20.28 -4.96 -13.20
C ASP A 238 -19.16 -3.95 -12.87
N HIS A 239 -18.75 -3.84 -11.60
CA HIS A 239 -17.70 -2.90 -11.20
C HIS A 239 -16.99 -3.29 -9.89
N PHE A 240 -15.83 -2.68 -9.66
CA PHE A 240 -15.22 -2.59 -8.33
C PHE A 240 -15.65 -1.30 -7.65
N HIS A 241 -16.24 -1.42 -6.46
CA HIS A 241 -16.46 -0.29 -5.58
C HIS A 241 -15.25 -0.11 -4.67
N LEU A 242 -14.62 1.07 -4.72
CA LEU A 242 -13.40 1.39 -3.99
C LEU A 242 -13.64 2.61 -3.11
N ASP A 243 -13.54 2.49 -1.78
CA ASP A 243 -13.78 3.58 -0.84
C ASP A 243 -12.76 3.67 0.30
N GLN A 244 -12.76 4.82 1.00
CA GLN A 244 -11.87 5.08 2.14
C GLN A 244 -12.64 5.19 3.48
N GLY A 245 -13.88 4.73 3.55
CA GLY A 245 -14.75 4.88 4.73
C GLY A 245 -14.28 4.09 5.96
N ARG A 246 -13.47 3.05 5.76
CA ARG A 246 -12.97 2.16 6.83
C ARG A 246 -11.47 1.99 6.80
N ASN A 247 -10.84 1.71 7.94
CA ASN A 247 -9.45 1.22 7.95
C ASN A 247 -9.37 -0.07 7.09
N PRO A 248 -8.35 -0.25 6.21
CA PRO A 248 -8.22 -1.48 5.42
C PRO A 248 -8.23 -2.75 6.29
N ALA A 249 -7.77 -2.69 7.54
CA ALA A 249 -7.82 -3.80 8.49
C ALA A 249 -9.25 -4.13 9.00
N MET A 250 -10.23 -3.26 8.80
CA MET A 250 -11.62 -3.40 9.28
C MET A 250 -12.67 -3.34 8.17
N GLY A 251 -12.27 -2.99 6.95
CA GLY A 251 -13.19 -2.92 5.82
C GLY A 251 -13.28 -4.22 5.06
N ALA A 252 -14.16 -4.25 4.05
CA ALA A 252 -14.37 -5.43 3.24
C ALA A 252 -13.34 -5.46 2.11
N CYS A 253 -12.75 -6.64 1.89
CA CYS A 253 -12.05 -6.99 0.66
C CYS A 253 -12.78 -8.23 0.14
N ARG A 254 -13.67 -8.03 -0.83
CA ARG A 254 -14.63 -9.03 -1.27
C ARG A 254 -14.78 -9.03 -2.77
#